data_AF-A0A2G6P7F5-F1
#
_entry.id   AF-A0A2G6P7F5-F1
#
_cell.length_a   1.000
_cell.length_b   1.000
_cell.length_c   1.000
_cell.angle_alpha   90.00
_cell.angle_beta   90.00
_cell.angle_gamma   90.00
#
_symmetry.space_group_name_H-M   'P 1'
#
loop_
_entity.id
_entity.type
_entity.pdbx_description
1 polymer ?
#
loop_
_entity_poly.entity_id
_entity_poly.type
_entity_poly.pdbx_seq_one_letter_code
_entity_poly.pdbx_strand_id
1 'polypeptide(L)'
;MKRPFPFQPYHQQSTASLVGLVLFFLLFLGACGREGEAPASPEETPLPPVQQQGELLCSDECAARGQCGSTPNDEQKFILGHPEFPVVSGHQMTFPTDHTLPILGTQSKLVQELSSKEQFMHTFFLIRREDERTGWVAGWCLNPQ
;
A
#
# COMPACT_ATOMS: atom_id res chain seq x y z
N MET A 1 21.73 6.60 60.85
CA MET A 1 22.17 5.18 60.83
C MET A 1 20.97 4.32 60.45
N LYS A 2 20.95 3.79 59.21
CA LYS A 2 20.94 2.35 58.84
C LYS A 2 19.80 1.52 59.46
N ARG A 3 18.84 1.13 58.60
CA ARG A 3 17.84 0.05 58.80
C ARG A 3 18.57 -1.30 58.94
N PRO A 4 17.89 -2.37 59.42
CA PRO A 4 17.26 -3.26 58.45
C PRO A 4 15.91 -3.87 58.88
N PHE A 5 15.02 -4.03 57.89
CA PHE A 5 13.88 -4.94 57.93
C PHE A 5 14.35 -6.39 57.72
N PRO A 6 13.69 -7.38 58.34
CA PRO A 6 13.66 -8.73 57.80
C PRO A 6 12.28 -9.07 57.20
N PHE A 7 12.38 -9.70 56.04
CA PHE A 7 11.34 -10.34 55.25
C PHE A 7 10.67 -11.51 56.01
N GLN A 8 9.39 -11.75 55.76
CA GLN A 8 8.80 -13.08 55.84
C GLN A 8 8.20 -13.47 54.47
N PRO A 9 8.41 -14.72 54.02
CA PRO A 9 7.93 -15.20 52.73
C PRO A 9 6.48 -15.67 52.85
N TYR A 10 5.66 -15.35 51.85
CA TYR A 10 4.40 -16.03 51.64
C TYR A 10 4.41 -16.66 50.25
N HIS A 11 4.96 -17.87 50.17
CA HIS A 11 4.74 -18.77 49.05
C HIS A 11 3.42 -19.48 49.27
N GLN A 12 2.31 -18.86 48.86
CA GLN A 12 1.06 -19.59 48.68
C GLN A 12 1.13 -20.23 47.29
N GLN A 13 1.46 -21.52 47.26
CA GLN A 13 1.27 -22.36 46.08
C GLN A 13 -0.22 -22.39 45.74
N SER A 14 -0.63 -21.54 44.80
CA SER A 14 -1.95 -21.62 44.19
C SER A 14 -1.91 -22.72 43.13
N THR A 15 -2.27 -23.94 43.55
CA THR A 15 -2.53 -25.08 42.65
C THR A 15 -3.85 -24.94 41.88
N ALA A 16 -4.47 -23.75 41.91
CA ALA A 16 -5.72 -23.45 41.23
C ALA A 16 -5.54 -22.95 39.77
N SER A 17 -4.34 -23.10 39.18
CA SER A 17 -4.05 -22.54 37.83
C SER A 17 -4.18 -23.53 36.66
N LEU A 18 -4.26 -24.84 36.92
CA LEU A 18 -4.15 -25.84 35.84
C LEU A 18 -5.52 -26.30 35.30
N VAL A 19 -6.54 -26.34 36.15
CA VAL A 19 -7.90 -26.76 35.74
C VAL A 19 -8.57 -25.72 34.84
N GLY A 20 -8.37 -24.42 35.11
CA GLY A 20 -8.94 -23.34 34.29
C GLY A 20 -8.36 -23.28 32.88
N LEU A 21 -7.08 -23.61 32.71
CA LEU A 21 -6.39 -23.55 31.41
C LEU A 21 -6.80 -24.69 30.49
N VAL A 22 -7.09 -25.88 31.03
CA VAL A 22 -7.59 -27.03 30.26
C VAL A 22 -9.04 -26.81 29.80
N LEU A 23 -9.89 -26.22 30.65
CA LEU A 23 -11.29 -25.89 30.30
C LEU A 23 -11.36 -24.81 29.21
N PHE A 24 -10.45 -23.84 29.23
CA PHE A 24 -10.39 -22.81 28.19
C PHE A 24 -9.97 -23.41 26.84
N PHE A 25 -8.99 -24.32 26.79
CA PHE A 25 -8.57 -24.96 25.54
C PHE A 25 -9.65 -25.84 24.90
N LEU A 26 -10.46 -26.55 25.70
CA LEU A 26 -11.55 -27.39 25.18
C LEU A 26 -12.70 -26.58 24.55
N LEU A 27 -12.97 -25.36 25.05
CA LEU A 27 -14.00 -24.50 24.47
C LEU A 27 -13.62 -23.92 23.09
N PHE A 28 -12.33 -23.72 22.82
CA PHE A 28 -11.87 -23.18 21.53
C PHE A 28 -11.82 -24.23 20.40
N LEU A 29 -11.69 -25.52 20.72
CA LEU A 29 -11.59 -26.58 19.70
C LEU A 29 -12.95 -27.03 19.12
N GLY A 30 -14.07 -26.67 19.75
CA GLY A 30 -15.42 -27.08 19.33
C GLY A 30 -16.11 -26.19 18.29
N ALA A 31 -15.51 -25.07 17.88
CA ALA A 31 -16.16 -24.09 16.99
C ALA A 31 -15.87 -24.29 15.49
N CYS A 32 -15.02 -25.24 15.11
CA CYS A 32 -14.65 -25.49 13.70
C CYS A 32 -15.01 -26.92 13.28
N GLY A 33 -16.29 -27.24 13.32
CA GLY A 33 -16.80 -28.57 12.94
C GLY A 33 -18.17 -28.48 12.27
N ARG A 34 -18.27 -27.69 11.19
CA ARG A 34 -19.42 -27.73 10.28
C ARG A 34 -18.92 -28.24 8.93
N GLU A 35 -18.85 -29.56 8.82
CA GLU A 35 -18.85 -30.28 7.54
C GLU A 35 -20.23 -30.07 6.92
N GLY A 36 -20.38 -28.95 6.22
CA GLY A 36 -21.47 -28.73 5.28
C GLY A 36 -20.96 -29.13 3.91
N GLU A 37 -21.37 -30.31 3.46
CA GLU A 37 -21.29 -30.77 2.07
C GLU A 37 -21.78 -29.63 1.16
N ALA A 38 -20.86 -28.96 0.46
CA ALA A 38 -21.21 -27.94 -0.50
C ALA A 38 -21.60 -28.64 -1.82
N PRO A 39 -22.79 -28.38 -2.38
CA PRO A 39 -23.12 -28.91 -3.70
C PRO A 39 -22.12 -28.34 -4.72
N ALA A 40 -21.68 -29.19 -5.65
CA ALA A 40 -20.77 -28.84 -6.72
C ALA A 40 -21.22 -27.54 -7.42
N SER A 41 -20.51 -26.45 -7.11
CA SER A 41 -20.63 -25.19 -7.82
C SER A 41 -20.01 -25.37 -9.21
N PRO A 42 -20.64 -24.90 -10.28
CA PRO A 42 -20.04 -24.95 -11.61
C PRO A 42 -18.68 -24.24 -11.52
N GLU A 43 -17.67 -24.89 -12.07
CA GLU A 43 -16.30 -24.43 -12.20
C GLU A 43 -16.27 -23.04 -12.85
N GLU A 44 -16.29 -21.98 -12.03
CA GLU A 44 -15.83 -20.67 -12.43
C GLU A 44 -14.32 -20.78 -12.56
N THR A 45 -13.85 -21.00 -13.79
CA THR A 45 -12.45 -20.78 -14.15
C THR A 45 -11.99 -19.47 -13.51
N PRO A 46 -11.01 -19.48 -12.59
CA PRO A 46 -10.51 -18.25 -12.00
C PRO A 46 -9.95 -17.41 -13.14
N LEU A 47 -10.62 -16.30 -13.46
CA LEU A 47 -10.02 -15.28 -14.33
C LEU A 47 -8.69 -14.89 -13.67
N PRO A 48 -7.59 -14.82 -14.42
CA PRO A 48 -6.33 -14.34 -13.86
C PRO A 48 -6.58 -12.98 -13.21
N PRO A 49 -5.91 -12.66 -12.08
CA PRO A 49 -6.06 -11.36 -11.45
C PRO A 49 -5.81 -10.29 -12.51
N VAL A 50 -6.80 -9.42 -12.74
CA VAL A 50 -6.67 -8.31 -13.68
C VAL A 50 -5.50 -7.48 -13.19
N GLN A 51 -4.37 -7.58 -13.88
CA GLN A 51 -3.24 -6.70 -13.61
C GLN A 51 -3.68 -5.32 -14.05
N GLN A 52 -3.88 -4.44 -13.06
CA GLN A 52 -4.28 -3.07 -13.33
C GLN A 52 -3.17 -2.39 -14.13
N GLN A 53 -3.55 -1.71 -15.20
CA GLN A 53 -2.63 -0.99 -16.08
C GLN A 53 -3.03 0.48 -16.14
N GLY A 54 -2.08 1.33 -16.49
CA GLY A 54 -2.33 2.75 -16.69
C GLY A 54 -1.48 3.29 -17.82
N GLU A 55 -2.09 4.11 -18.66
CA GLU A 55 -1.39 4.86 -19.68
C GLU A 55 -0.82 6.14 -19.07
N LEU A 56 0.50 6.35 -19.21
CA LEU A 56 1.17 7.56 -18.72
C LEU A 56 1.07 8.68 -19.75
N LEU A 57 0.44 9.80 -19.38
CA LEU A 57 0.15 10.90 -20.30
C LEU A 57 0.60 12.23 -19.68
N CYS A 58 1.33 13.03 -20.45
CA CYS A 58 1.62 14.42 -20.08
C CYS A 58 0.43 15.29 -20.53
N SER A 59 -0.69 15.11 -19.83
CA SER A 59 -1.91 15.90 -20.00
C SER A 59 -1.69 17.36 -19.59
N ASP A 60 -2.61 18.25 -19.99
CA ASP A 60 -2.57 19.67 -19.57
C ASP A 60 -2.57 19.81 -18.05
N GLU A 61 -3.31 18.96 -17.33
CA GLU A 61 -3.33 18.97 -15.87
C GLU A 61 -2.00 18.47 -15.29
N CYS A 62 -1.45 17.36 -15.78
CA CYS A 62 -0.14 16.85 -15.36
C CYS A 62 0.96 17.91 -15.57
N ALA A 63 0.94 18.60 -16.72
CA ALA A 63 1.88 19.66 -17.04
C ALA A 63 1.70 20.90 -16.15
N ALA A 64 0.46 21.35 -15.94
CA ALA A 64 0.15 22.48 -15.07
C ALA A 64 0.57 22.26 -13.62
N ARG A 65 0.66 20.99 -13.19
CA ARG A 65 1.15 20.57 -11.87
C ARG A 65 2.66 20.34 -11.83
N GLY A 66 3.38 20.55 -12.93
CA GLY A 66 4.83 20.34 -13.01
C GLY A 66 5.24 18.88 -12.84
N GLN A 67 4.39 17.94 -13.26
CA GLN A 67 4.63 16.49 -13.11
C GLN A 67 5.10 15.81 -14.40
N CYS A 68 5.25 16.57 -15.48
CA CYS A 68 5.88 16.10 -16.71
C CYS A 68 6.76 17.21 -17.32
N GLY A 69 7.61 16.81 -18.26
CA GLY A 69 8.48 17.72 -18.99
C GLY A 69 8.85 17.16 -20.36
N SER A 70 9.67 17.91 -21.07
CA SER A 70 10.20 17.55 -22.38
C SER A 70 11.72 17.73 -22.44
N THR A 71 12.36 17.01 -23.36
CA THR A 71 13.76 17.24 -23.71
C THR A 71 13.91 18.59 -24.44
N PRO A 72 15.14 19.16 -24.51
CA PRO A 72 15.39 20.28 -25.40
C PRO A 72 14.90 19.94 -26.82
N ASN A 73 14.21 20.88 -27.47
CA ASN A 73 13.53 20.73 -28.77
C ASN A 73 12.21 19.92 -28.76
N ASP A 74 11.65 19.59 -27.59
CA ASP A 74 10.35 18.91 -27.44
C ASP A 74 10.23 17.53 -28.13
N GLU A 75 11.37 16.91 -28.46
CA GLU A 75 11.41 15.62 -29.16
C GLU A 75 10.87 14.46 -28.31
N GLN A 76 11.02 14.52 -26.99
CA GLN A 76 10.56 13.47 -26.09
C GLN A 76 9.93 14.06 -24.83
N LYS A 77 8.71 13.63 -24.53
CA LYS A 77 8.03 13.92 -23.26
C LYS A 77 8.28 12.82 -22.24
N PHE A 78 8.26 13.19 -20.97
CA PHE A 78 8.41 12.25 -19.87
C PHE A 78 7.57 12.67 -18.67
N ILE A 79 7.09 11.67 -17.92
CA ILE A 79 6.48 11.86 -16.60
C ILE A 79 7.58 11.83 -15.55
N LEU A 80 7.49 12.75 -14.60
CA LEU A 80 8.38 12.83 -13.46
C LEU A 80 7.85 11.97 -12.31
N GLY A 81 8.73 11.25 -11.64
CA GLY A 81 8.38 10.41 -10.51
C GLY A 81 9.51 10.22 -9.52
N HIS A 82 9.27 9.37 -8.53
CA HIS A 82 10.24 9.08 -7.48
C HIS A 82 10.26 7.59 -7.14
N PRO A 83 11.43 6.96 -7.01
CA PRO A 83 11.53 5.50 -6.88
C PRO A 83 10.90 4.95 -5.59
N GLU A 84 10.99 5.69 -4.49
CA GLU A 84 10.67 5.14 -3.16
C GLU A 84 9.30 5.54 -2.60
N PHE A 85 8.85 6.78 -2.81
CA PHE A 85 7.63 7.31 -2.19
C PHE A 85 6.93 8.34 -3.08
N PRO A 86 5.61 8.57 -2.89
CA PRO A 86 4.86 9.60 -3.60
C PRO A 86 5.36 11.02 -3.32
N VAL A 87 5.62 11.79 -4.37
CA VAL A 87 6.04 13.20 -4.28
C VAL A 87 5.43 14.04 -5.39
N VAL A 88 5.30 15.34 -5.14
CA VAL A 88 4.95 16.36 -6.16
C VAL A 88 6.17 17.22 -6.56
N SER A 89 7.31 17.03 -5.91
CA SER A 89 8.56 17.74 -6.16
C SER A 89 9.76 16.88 -5.73
N GLY A 90 10.97 17.24 -6.17
CA GLY A 90 12.18 16.47 -5.85
C GLY A 90 12.21 15.11 -6.55
N HIS A 91 11.67 15.05 -7.77
CA HIS A 91 11.65 13.84 -8.60
C HIS A 91 13.07 13.33 -8.89
N GLN A 92 13.21 12.00 -8.96
CA GLN A 92 14.51 11.33 -9.16
C GLN A 92 14.44 10.27 -10.27
N MET A 93 13.29 10.17 -10.94
CA MET A 93 13.06 9.21 -12.01
C MET A 93 12.17 9.83 -13.08
N THR A 94 12.37 9.39 -14.32
CA THR A 94 11.51 9.70 -15.45
C THR A 94 10.86 8.42 -15.99
N PHE A 95 9.65 8.57 -16.53
CA PHE A 95 8.92 7.55 -17.24
C PHE A 95 8.57 8.06 -18.64
N PRO A 96 8.66 7.23 -19.68
CA PRO A 96 8.23 7.65 -21.01
C PRO A 96 6.70 7.86 -21.04
N THR A 97 6.22 8.82 -21.83
CA THR A 97 4.78 9.03 -22.07
C THR A 97 4.24 8.07 -23.11
N ASP A 98 2.91 7.94 -23.17
CA ASP A 98 2.17 7.18 -24.19
C ASP A 98 2.46 5.67 -24.16
N HIS A 99 2.90 5.19 -22.98
CA HIS A 99 3.04 3.77 -22.67
C HIS A 99 1.99 3.35 -21.65
N THR A 100 1.37 2.20 -21.90
CA THR A 100 0.57 1.49 -20.91
C THR A 100 1.51 0.64 -20.05
N LEU A 101 1.56 0.93 -18.75
CA LEU A 101 2.45 0.26 -17.81
C LEU A 101 1.68 -0.40 -16.66
N PRO A 102 2.21 -1.49 -16.08
CA PRO A 102 1.60 -2.13 -14.92
C PRO A 102 1.56 -1.21 -13.70
N ILE A 103 0.39 -1.16 -13.05
CA ILE A 103 0.19 -0.53 -11.75
C ILE A 103 0.36 -1.61 -10.68
N LEU A 104 1.36 -1.43 -9.81
CA LEU A 104 1.66 -2.36 -8.73
C LEU A 104 1.00 -1.97 -7.40
N GLY A 105 0.59 -0.71 -7.26
CA GLY A 105 0.01 -0.20 -6.03
C GLY A 105 -0.45 1.23 -6.14
N THR A 106 -1.21 1.67 -5.15
CA THR A 106 -1.73 3.02 -5.04
C THR A 106 -1.49 3.57 -3.64
N GLN A 107 -1.31 4.88 -3.54
CA GLN A 107 -1.18 5.55 -2.25
C GLN A 107 -1.76 6.96 -2.33
N SER A 108 -2.66 7.31 -1.42
CA SER A 108 -3.15 8.67 -1.28
C SER A 108 -2.29 9.48 -0.32
N LYS A 109 -1.95 10.71 -0.69
CA LYS A 109 -1.23 11.69 0.15
C LYS A 109 -1.98 13.01 0.19
N LEU A 110 -1.86 13.70 1.31
CA LEU A 110 -2.27 15.10 1.40
C LEU A 110 -1.27 15.95 0.61
N VAL A 111 -1.76 16.68 -0.39
CA VAL A 111 -0.98 17.61 -1.19
C VAL A 111 -1.48 19.02 -0.91
N GLN A 112 -0.57 20.00 -0.99
CA GLN A 112 -0.91 21.41 -0.91
C GLN A 112 -0.61 22.11 -2.23
N GLU A 113 -1.58 22.88 -2.73
CA GLU A 113 -1.35 23.79 -3.84
C GLU A 113 -0.62 25.05 -3.36
N LEU A 114 0.51 25.39 -4.00
CA LEU A 114 1.38 26.46 -3.51
C LEU A 114 0.74 27.86 -3.60
N SER A 115 -0.10 28.10 -4.61
CA SER A 115 -0.74 29.39 -4.89
C SER A 115 -1.91 29.68 -3.95
N SER A 116 -2.83 28.72 -3.81
CA SER A 116 -4.06 28.85 -3.00
C SER A 116 -3.88 28.45 -1.54
N LYS A 117 -2.83 27.67 -1.23
CA LYS A 117 -2.62 26.97 0.05
C LYS A 117 -3.67 25.91 0.38
N GLU A 118 -4.58 25.63 -0.54
CA GLU A 118 -5.57 24.58 -0.41
C GLU A 118 -4.87 23.22 -0.26
N GLN A 119 -5.44 22.37 0.59
CA GLN A 119 -4.97 21.01 0.82
C GLN A 119 -6.04 20.02 0.39
N PHE A 120 -5.64 19.00 -0.35
CA PHE A 120 -6.54 17.95 -0.81
C PHE A 120 -5.81 16.60 -0.86
N MET A 121 -6.57 15.51 -0.74
CA MET A 121 -6.03 14.17 -0.91
C MET A 121 -5.83 13.88 -2.39
N HIS A 122 -4.64 13.44 -2.77
CA HIS A 122 -4.30 13.05 -4.13
C HIS A 122 -3.77 11.62 -4.16
N THR A 123 -4.13 10.86 -5.19
CA THR A 123 -3.71 9.47 -5.37
C THR A 123 -2.49 9.39 -6.28
N PHE A 124 -1.52 8.58 -5.87
CA PHE A 124 -0.32 8.26 -6.60
C PHE A 124 -0.30 6.78 -6.93
N PHE A 125 0.39 6.43 -8.01
CA PHE A 125 0.45 5.08 -8.54
C PHE A 125 1.90 4.60 -8.57
N LEU A 126 2.14 3.39 -8.05
CA LEU A 126 3.42 2.71 -8.18
C LEU A 126 3.43 1.98 -9.52
N ILE A 127 4.31 2.41 -10.42
CA ILE A 127 4.39 1.90 -11.79
C ILE A 127 5.65 1.06 -11.97
N ARG A 128 5.54 -0.04 -12.72
CA ARG A 128 6.69 -0.84 -13.17
C ARG A 128 7.05 -0.50 -14.62
N ARG A 129 8.33 -0.19 -14.85
CA ARG A 129 8.90 -0.01 -16.20
C ARG A 129 9.29 -1.36 -16.81
N GLU A 130 9.56 -1.37 -18.11
CA GLU A 130 10.09 -2.54 -18.84
C GLU A 130 11.43 -3.05 -18.29
N ASP A 131 12.24 -2.17 -17.68
CA ASP A 131 13.51 -2.53 -17.03
C ASP A 131 13.33 -2.99 -15.56
N GLU A 132 12.11 -3.39 -15.18
CA GLU A 132 11.70 -3.85 -13.84
C GLU A 132 11.85 -2.81 -12.72
N ARG A 133 12.38 -1.61 -13.01
CA ARG A 133 12.43 -0.52 -12.03
C ARG A 133 11.03 -0.01 -11.76
N THR A 134 10.79 0.34 -10.51
CA THR A 134 9.51 0.89 -10.05
C THR A 134 9.65 2.33 -9.59
N GLY A 135 8.57 3.09 -9.69
CA GLY A 135 8.48 4.38 -9.03
C GLY A 135 7.07 4.93 -9.00
N TRP A 136 6.90 5.93 -8.15
CA TRP A 136 5.63 6.60 -7.90
C TRP A 136 5.45 7.77 -8.86
N VAL A 137 4.28 7.82 -9.49
CA VAL A 137 3.82 8.92 -10.33
C VAL A 137 2.53 9.52 -9.77
N ALA A 138 2.31 10.81 -10.01
CA ALA A 138 1.07 11.49 -9.63
C ALA A 138 -0.09 11.03 -10.52
N GLY A 139 -1.28 10.90 -9.93
CA GLY A 139 -2.47 10.44 -10.64
C GLY A 139 -2.93 11.36 -11.77
N TRP A 140 -2.55 12.64 -11.76
CA TRP A 140 -2.81 13.57 -12.87
C TRP A 140 -2.18 13.14 -14.20
N CYS A 141 -1.15 12.30 -14.14
CA CYS A 141 -0.34 11.89 -15.28
C CYS A 141 -0.68 10.48 -15.76
N LEU A 142 -1.77 9.89 -15.26
CA LEU A 142 -2.13 8.51 -15.53
C LEU A 142 -3.60 8.40 -15.90
N ASN A 143 -3.88 7.71 -17.00
CA ASN A 143 -5.22 7.26 -17.37
C ASN A 143 -5.35 5.76 -17.07
N PRO A 144 -6.14 5.36 -16.05
CA PRO A 144 -6.36 3.95 -15.72
C PRO A 144 -7.07 3.23 -16.87
N GLN A 145 -6.67 2.00 -17.17
CA GLN A 145 -7.26 1.13 -18.20
C GLN A 145 -8.00 -0.05 -17.56
#